data_AF-A0A256IT92-F1
#
_entry.id   AF-A0A256IT92-F1
#
_cell.length_a   1.000
_cell.length_b   1.000
_cell.length_c   1.000
_cell.angle_alpha   90.00
_cell.angle_beta   90.00
_cell.angle_gamma   90.00
#
_symmetry.space_group_name_H-M   'P 1'
#
loop_
_entity.id
_entity.type
_entity.pdbx_description
1 polymer ?
#
loop_
_entity_poly.entity_id
_entity_poly.type
_entity_poly.pdbx_seq_one_letter_code
_entity_poly.pdbx_strand_id
1 'polypeptide(L)'
;GDATRPPLAVSEPATVVMNPPFGAQDGNRNADREFLAVASDLAEVSYSVHNAGSRKFVEAFAADEGGEVTHAFAAEFRIDAQFDHHTDEARDIDTEVYRIEWS
;
A
#
# COMPACT_ATOMS: atom_id res chain seq x y z
N GLY A 1 14.53 7.61 4.82
CA GLY A 1 14.00 8.61 3.87
C GLY A 1 12.51 8.72 4.11
N ASP A 2 11.93 9.88 3.86
CA ASP A 2 10.49 10.11 3.99
C ASP A 2 9.81 9.74 2.67
N ALA A 3 9.05 8.64 2.66
CA ALA A 3 8.39 8.15 1.45
C ALA A 3 7.34 9.15 0.92
N THR A 4 6.86 10.06 1.77
CA THR A 4 5.93 11.12 1.37
C THR A 4 6.61 12.28 0.63
N ARG A 5 7.96 12.30 0.61
CA ARG A 5 8.77 13.31 -0.07
C ARG A 5 9.96 12.67 -0.79
N PRO A 6 9.70 11.89 -1.85
CA PRO A 6 10.75 11.20 -2.56
C PRO A 6 11.67 12.21 -3.29
N PRO A 7 13.00 12.03 -3.25
CA PRO A 7 13.95 12.88 -3.97
C PRO A 7 14.03 12.47 -5.46
N LEU A 8 12.90 12.12 -6.06
CA LEU A 8 12.79 11.56 -7.40
C LEU A 8 11.83 12.43 -8.22
N ALA A 9 12.22 12.76 -9.45
CA ALA A 9 11.33 13.34 -10.45
C ALA A 9 11.21 12.33 -11.60
N VAL A 10 9.97 11.93 -11.90
CA VAL A 10 9.69 10.95 -12.94
C VAL A 10 9.31 11.69 -14.22
N SER A 11 10.05 11.48 -15.31
CA SER A 11 9.82 12.15 -16.61
C SER A 11 9.10 11.27 -17.63
N GLU A 12 8.97 9.98 -17.37
CA GLU A 12 8.32 8.98 -18.21
C GLU A 12 7.25 8.25 -17.39
N PRO A 13 6.26 7.59 -18.03
CA PRO A 13 5.31 6.76 -17.30
C PRO A 13 6.01 5.77 -16.37
N ALA A 14 5.66 5.80 -15.09
CA ALA A 14 6.22 4.90 -14.08
C ALA A 14 5.16 4.01 -13.46
N THR A 15 5.65 2.86 -12.97
CA THR A 15 4.90 1.96 -12.12
C THR A 15 5.49 2.00 -10.72
N VAL A 16 4.66 2.32 -9.72
CA VAL A 16 5.04 2.27 -8.30
C VAL A 16 4.62 0.93 -7.71
N VAL A 17 5.49 0.34 -6.88
CA VAL A 17 5.15 -0.82 -6.05
C VAL A 17 5.41 -0.42 -4.61
N MET A 18 4.41 -0.62 -3.74
CA MET A 18 4.51 -0.24 -2.34
C MET A 18 3.84 -1.24 -1.41
N ASN A 19 4.43 -1.33 -0.22
CA ASN A 19 3.91 -2.04 0.92
C ASN A 19 3.76 -1.02 2.06
N PRO A 20 2.72 -0.16 2.02
CA PRO A 20 2.52 0.86 3.04
C PRO A 20 2.42 0.20 4.43
N PRO A 21 2.84 0.91 5.49
CA PRO A 21 2.73 0.37 6.83
C PRO A 21 1.26 0.10 7.16
N PHE A 22 0.88 -1.17 7.21
CA PHE A 22 -0.47 -1.55 7.61
C PHE A 22 -0.75 -1.04 9.01
N GLY A 23 -1.98 -0.58 9.29
CA GLY A 23 -2.43 -0.01 10.57
C GLY A 23 -2.35 -0.89 11.82
N ALA A 24 -1.31 -1.71 11.98
CA ALA A 24 -0.93 -2.49 13.16
C ALA A 24 -0.60 -1.63 14.39
N GLN A 25 -0.55 -0.31 14.23
CA GLN A 25 -0.50 0.66 15.31
C GLN A 25 -1.71 1.60 15.10
N ASP A 26 -2.58 1.77 16.10
CA ASP A 26 -3.80 2.60 16.00
C ASP A 26 -3.54 4.05 15.52
N GLY A 27 -2.30 4.53 15.61
CA GLY A 27 -1.88 5.83 15.08
C GLY A 27 -1.57 5.90 13.57
N ASN A 28 -1.46 4.76 12.88
CA ASN A 28 -0.95 4.71 11.50
C ASN A 28 -2.03 4.50 10.41
N ARG A 29 -3.32 4.52 10.73
CA ARG A 29 -4.40 4.37 9.72
C ARG A 29 -4.35 5.41 8.58
N ASN A 30 -3.68 6.54 8.81
CA ASN A 30 -3.52 7.59 7.81
C ASN A 30 -2.25 7.45 6.98
N ALA A 31 -1.29 6.61 7.39
CA ALA A 31 -0.03 6.46 6.67
C ALA A 31 -0.25 5.81 5.30
N ASP A 32 -1.19 4.87 5.20
CA ASP A 32 -1.61 4.24 3.95
C ASP A 32 -2.06 5.28 2.91
N ARG A 33 -2.75 6.34 3.38
CA ARG A 33 -3.26 7.43 2.53
C ARG A 33 -2.14 8.29 1.98
N GLU A 34 -1.17 8.65 2.82
CA GLU A 34 -0.04 9.48 2.41
C GLU A 34 0.81 8.77 1.35
N PHE A 35 0.97 7.45 1.47
CA PHE A 35 1.68 6.65 0.47
C PHE A 35 0.91 6.56 -0.85
N LEU A 36 -0.42 6.35 -0.80
CA LEU A 36 -1.25 6.32 -2.00
C LEU A 36 -1.29 7.67 -2.72
N ALA A 37 -1.33 8.80 -1.99
CA ALA A 37 -1.24 10.13 -2.58
C ALA A 37 0.09 10.36 -3.31
N VAL A 38 1.21 9.89 -2.75
CA VAL A 38 2.50 9.98 -3.43
C VAL A 38 2.54 9.05 -4.65
N ALA A 39 1.90 7.89 -4.58
CA ALA A 39 1.82 6.99 -5.73
C ALA A 39 1.00 7.58 -6.88
N SER A 40 -0.12 8.27 -6.58
CA SER A 40 -0.93 8.95 -7.61
C SER A 40 -0.17 10.10 -8.27
N ASP A 41 0.67 10.82 -7.53
CA ASP A 41 1.47 11.92 -8.08
C ASP A 41 2.62 11.45 -8.99
N LEU A 42 3.10 10.22 -8.82
CA LEU A 42 4.34 9.75 -9.46
C LEU A 42 4.14 8.70 -10.54
N ALA A 43 3.01 8.01 -10.57
CA ALA A 43 2.84 6.79 -11.33
C ALA A 43 1.61 6.84 -12.24
N GLU A 44 1.72 6.24 -13.43
CA GLU A 44 0.54 5.91 -14.25
C GLU A 44 -0.17 4.67 -13.67
N VAL A 45 0.60 3.77 -13.06
CA VAL A 45 0.10 2.55 -12.43
C VAL A 45 0.75 2.36 -11.07
N SER A 46 -0.01 1.95 -10.06
CA SER A 46 0.55 1.50 -8.78
C SER A 46 0.08 0.11 -8.38
N TYR A 47 0.94 -0.60 -7.66
CA TYR A 47 0.60 -1.82 -6.93
C TYR A 47 0.80 -1.57 -5.45
N SER A 48 -0.26 -1.70 -4.66
CA SER A 48 -0.22 -1.47 -3.22
C SER A 48 -0.71 -2.69 -2.46
N VAL A 49 0.09 -3.13 -1.48
CA VAL A 49 -0.26 -4.22 -0.57
C VAL A 49 -1.03 -3.65 0.63
N HIS A 50 -2.19 -4.24 0.94
CA HIS A 50 -3.00 -3.90 2.11
C HIS A 50 -3.42 -5.17 2.89
N ASN A 51 -3.79 -5.03 4.15
CA ASN A 51 -4.33 -6.14 4.93
C ASN A 51 -5.71 -6.52 4.37
N ALA A 52 -6.12 -7.76 4.59
CA ALA A 52 -7.47 -8.19 4.23
C ALA A 52 -8.54 -7.26 4.81
N GLY A 53 -9.51 -6.87 3.98
CA GLY A 53 -10.61 -5.97 4.34
C GLY A 53 -10.38 -4.51 3.97
N SER A 54 -9.22 -4.17 3.40
CA SER A 54 -8.90 -2.79 2.98
C SER A 54 -9.58 -2.34 1.69
N ARG A 55 -10.23 -3.26 0.95
CA ARG A 55 -10.83 -2.99 -0.36
C ARG A 55 -11.64 -1.70 -0.46
N LYS A 56 -12.64 -1.54 0.42
CA LYS A 56 -13.54 -0.36 0.38
C LYS A 56 -12.79 0.95 0.57
N PHE A 57 -11.76 0.92 1.41
CA PHE A 57 -10.92 2.09 1.65
C PHE A 57 -10.09 2.43 0.42
N VAL A 58 -9.43 1.43 -0.19
CA VAL A 58 -8.58 1.65 -1.37
C VAL A 58 -9.40 2.09 -2.57
N GLU A 59 -10.57 1.48 -2.82
CA GLU A 59 -11.48 1.89 -3.90
C GLU A 59 -11.98 3.33 -3.70
N ALA A 60 -12.39 3.70 -2.48
CA ALA A 60 -12.83 5.06 -2.19
C ALA A 60 -11.70 6.09 -2.34
N PHE A 61 -10.52 5.78 -1.80
CA PHE A 61 -9.36 6.65 -1.90
C PHE A 61 -8.94 6.85 -3.36
N ALA A 62 -8.81 5.77 -4.13
CA ALA A 62 -8.43 5.85 -5.53
C ALA A 62 -9.40 6.74 -6.31
N ALA A 63 -10.70 6.56 -6.11
CA ALA A 63 -11.71 7.38 -6.77
C ALA A 63 -11.61 8.87 -6.39
N ASP A 64 -11.31 9.19 -5.13
CA ASP A 64 -11.14 10.57 -4.66
C ASP A 64 -9.89 11.26 -5.27
N GLU A 65 -8.83 10.49 -5.55
CA GLU A 65 -7.55 10.98 -6.11
C GLU A 65 -7.42 10.75 -7.64
N GLY A 66 -8.52 10.47 -8.35
CA GLY A 66 -8.52 10.34 -9.81
C GLY A 66 -7.95 9.02 -10.35
N GLY A 67 -7.89 7.98 -9.52
CA GLY A 67 -7.49 6.63 -9.90
C GLY A 67 -8.62 5.61 -9.96
N GLU A 68 -8.36 4.49 -10.64
CA GLU A 68 -9.26 3.34 -10.74
C GLU A 68 -8.56 2.07 -10.26
N VAL A 69 -9.16 1.36 -9.29
CA VAL A 69 -8.71 0.02 -8.91
C VAL A 69 -9.13 -0.97 -9.99
N THR A 70 -8.17 -1.44 -10.78
CA THR A 70 -8.42 -2.34 -11.91
C THR A 70 -8.31 -3.82 -11.54
N HIS A 71 -7.47 -4.16 -10.55
CA HIS A 71 -7.26 -5.54 -10.12
C HIS A 71 -7.09 -5.63 -8.59
N ALA A 72 -7.51 -6.76 -8.05
CA ALA A 72 -7.30 -7.14 -6.66
C ALA A 72 -6.81 -8.60 -6.60
N PHE A 73 -5.70 -8.84 -5.90
CA PHE A 73 -5.11 -10.16 -5.74
C PHE A 73 -5.03 -10.50 -4.26
N ALA A 74 -5.65 -11.59 -3.83
CA ALA A 74 -5.47 -12.11 -2.47
C ALA A 74 -4.10 -12.80 -2.36
N ALA A 75 -3.39 -12.55 -1.26
CA ALA A 75 -2.09 -13.16 -0.98
C ALA A 75 -1.96 -13.45 0.52
N GLU A 76 -1.30 -14.55 0.86
CA GLU A 76 -0.95 -14.91 2.24
C GLU A 76 0.55 -14.70 2.42
N PHE A 77 0.94 -13.87 3.39
CA PHE A 77 2.34 -13.61 3.71
C PHE A 77 2.71 -14.19 5.07
N ARG A 78 3.65 -15.13 5.06
CA ARG A 78 4.31 -15.61 6.27
C ARG A 78 5.36 -14.61 6.73
N ILE A 79 5.21 -14.11 7.95
CA ILE A 79 6.16 -13.19 8.59
C ILE A 79 6.80 -13.89 9.78
N ASP A 80 8.11 -14.09 9.71
CA ASP A 80 8.91 -14.65 10.80
C ASP A 80 9.09 -13.63 11.94
N ALA A 81 9.31 -14.11 13.16
CA ALA A 81 9.54 -13.27 14.33
C ALA A 81 10.78 -12.37 14.16
N GLN A 82 10.56 -11.06 13.97
CA GLN A 82 11.65 -10.08 13.83
C GLN A 82 12.06 -9.38 15.14
N PHE A 83 11.27 -9.51 16.22
CA PHE A 83 11.47 -8.75 17.46
C PHE A 83 11.31 -9.63 18.70
N ASP A 84 12.05 -9.30 19.78
CA ASP A 84 12.12 -10.09 21.02
C ASP A 84 10.77 -10.22 21.76
N HIS A 85 9.81 -9.36 21.47
CA HIS A 85 8.48 -9.39 22.06
C HIS A 85 7.49 -10.28 21.28
N HIS A 86 7.90 -10.85 20.15
CA HIS A 86 7.09 -11.82 19.42
C HIS A 86 7.08 -13.15 20.17
N THR A 87 5.88 -13.64 20.47
CA THR A 87 5.67 -14.93 21.16
C THR A 87 5.58 -16.11 20.20
N ASP A 88 5.24 -15.84 18.93
CA ASP A 88 5.11 -16.85 17.88
C ASP A 88 6.32 -16.79 16.96
N GLU A 89 6.84 -17.94 16.53
CA GLU A 89 8.01 -18.03 15.63
C GLU A 89 7.73 -17.41 14.26
N ALA A 90 6.47 -17.51 13.80
CA ALA A 90 5.98 -16.86 12.59
C ALA A 90 4.46 -16.68 12.67
N ARG A 91 3.94 -15.74 11.88
CA ARG A 91 2.50 -15.56 11.65
C ARG A 91 2.20 -15.45 10.16
N ASP A 92 1.14 -16.10 9.73
CA ASP A 92 0.60 -15.93 8.39
C ASP A 92 -0.41 -14.77 8.41
N ILE A 93 -0.30 -13.86 7.45
CA ILE A 93 -1.13 -12.66 7.34
C ILE A 93 -1.85 -12.67 5.99
N ASP A 94 -3.18 -12.57 6.04
CA ASP A 94 -4.00 -12.36 4.86
C ASP A 94 -3.87 -10.92 4.36
N THR A 95 -3.49 -10.79 3.10
CA THR A 95 -3.27 -9.50 2.42
C THR A 95 -3.99 -9.47 1.08
N GLU A 96 -4.21 -8.25 0.60
CA GLU A 96 -4.77 -7.94 -0.71
C GLU A 96 -3.83 -6.97 -1.43
N VAL A 97 -3.48 -7.27 -2.68
CA VAL A 97 -2.68 -6.38 -3.54
C VAL A 97 -3.61 -5.75 -4.56
N TYR A 98 -3.63 -4.42 -4.62
CA TYR A 98 -4.44 -3.67 -5.58
C TYR A 98 -3.59 -3.08 -6.68
N ARG A 99 -4.02 -3.23 -7.92
CA ARG A 99 -3.50 -2.48 -9.06
C ARG A 99 -4.39 -1.27 -9.31
N ILE A 100 -3.81 -0.08 -9.28
CA ILE A 100 -4.51 1.18 -9.49
C ILE A 100 -3.93 1.85 -10.73
N GLU A 101 -4.77 2.28 -11.66
CA GLU A 101 -4.39 3.18 -12.75
C GLU A 101 -4.74 4.61 -12.35
N TRP A 102 -3.83 5.56 -12.57
CA TRP A 102 -3.97 6.97 -12.17
C TRP A 102 -4.12 7.86 -13.41
N SER A 103 -4.88 8.97 -13.28
CA SER A 103 -5.23 9.90 -14.37
C SER A 103 -4.43 11.19 -14.35
#